data_AF-A0A0D2NKY5-F1
#
_entry.id   AF-A0A0D2NKY5-F1
#
_cell.length_a   1.000
_cell.length_b   1.000
_cell.length_c   1.000
_cell.angle_alpha   90.00
_cell.angle_beta   90.00
_cell.angle_gamma   90.00
#
_symmetry.space_group_name_H-M   'P 1'
#
loop_
_entity.id
_entity.type
_entity.pdbx_description
1 polymer ?
#
loop_
_entity_poly.entity_id
_entity_poly.type
_entity_poly.pdbx_seq_one_letter_code
_entity_poly.pdbx_strand_id
1 'polypeptide(L)'
;MDVSRISRDIILTLSGTSLAFFERLDFILTQFFKFPARRELPICLFTWKLLGQDEDSPSYIEYWSRLDAFFAHHGFTLWKRSDEYNQSITQAGLPAPSNYLFIPINHPDYTQRLSEFPVPNGLVHAARKDKRHYVIRVLSAGGEGLDTLNIMRLLNTSPDNLLSNNHILLMEEIVYQDIVFGVFPLLGDSLQYAMMPFLQQSSVEDIVLMIMQALEAVIYIHSKNVAHRDLFMDNFLVEWSPESTLGQSWTRPRVYLIDFETAVHFPDDVDPSNRLVSGLPFPDNIYRRGRAPELLISDSHMYCPFRLDMWQFGFHLMQMFSKTGIEELDTMWLPLRYENPAYRPTAHEVFQNWVILLLEFRRERYVGHIPVIQ
;
A
#
# COMPACT_ATOMS: atom_id res chain seq x y z
N MET A 1 35.06 20.40 42.14
CA MET A 1 34.64 18.98 41.94
C MET A 1 33.88 18.94 40.64
N ASP A 2 34.45 18.25 39.66
CA ASP A 2 34.20 18.43 38.23
C ASP A 2 33.14 17.44 37.73
N VAL A 3 31.87 17.87 37.76
CA VAL A 3 30.69 17.08 37.35
C VAL A 3 30.72 16.72 35.85
N SER A 4 31.55 17.42 35.05
CA SER A 4 31.65 17.21 33.60
C SER A 4 32.43 15.95 33.20
N ARG A 5 33.36 15.48 34.04
CA ARG A 5 34.13 14.24 33.78
C ARG A 5 33.34 12.98 34.09
N ILE A 6 32.60 12.98 35.20
CA ILE A 6 31.79 11.83 35.63
C ILE A 6 30.63 11.58 34.64
N SER A 7 30.05 12.63 34.04
CA SER A 7 29.01 12.50 33.01
C SER A 7 29.54 11.90 31.69
N ARG A 8 30.76 12.27 31.26
CA ARG A 8 31.38 11.68 30.05
C ARG A 8 31.78 10.23 30.26
N ASP A 9 32.30 9.89 31.45
CA ASP A 9 32.66 8.52 31.76
C ASP A 9 31.42 7.62 31.87
N ILE A 10 30.29 8.10 32.42
CA ILE A 10 29.03 7.34 32.45
C ILE A 10 28.46 7.12 31.03
N ILE A 11 28.53 8.12 30.15
CA ILE A 11 28.07 7.99 28.75
C ILE A 11 28.95 7.01 27.95
N LEU A 12 30.28 7.02 28.17
CA LEU A 12 31.22 6.08 27.53
C LEU A 12 31.11 4.65 28.13
N THR A 13 30.79 4.52 29.41
CA THR A 13 30.61 3.21 30.05
C THR A 13 29.27 2.58 29.66
N LEU A 14 28.23 3.39 29.42
CA LEU A 14 26.95 2.93 28.89
C LEU A 14 27.01 2.56 27.39
N SER A 15 27.91 3.17 26.60
CA SER A 15 28.09 2.77 25.19
C SER A 15 28.79 1.41 25.06
N GLY A 16 29.75 1.11 25.94
CA GLY A 16 30.50 -0.15 25.92
C GLY A 16 29.71 -1.38 26.41
N THR A 17 28.91 -1.22 27.47
CA THR A 17 28.06 -2.32 27.99
C THR A 17 26.85 -2.59 27.11
N SER A 18 26.31 -1.55 26.47
CA SER A 18 25.30 -1.66 25.42
C SER A 18 25.83 -2.45 24.22
N LEU A 19 27.00 -2.09 23.70
CA LEU A 19 27.63 -2.81 22.57
C LEU A 19 27.85 -4.29 22.90
N ALA A 20 28.44 -4.59 24.07
CA ALA A 20 28.70 -5.97 24.49
C ALA A 20 27.41 -6.78 24.73
N PHE A 21 26.31 -6.12 25.13
CA PHE A 21 25.00 -6.75 25.24
C PHE A 21 24.40 -7.05 23.87
N PHE A 22 24.49 -6.11 22.93
CA PHE A 22 24.05 -6.32 21.54
C PHE A 22 24.88 -7.40 20.83
N GLU A 23 26.21 -7.44 21.04
CA GLU A 23 27.08 -8.50 20.53
C GLU A 23 26.75 -9.87 21.13
N ARG A 24 26.42 -9.93 22.43
CA ARG A 24 25.97 -11.18 23.07
C ARG A 24 24.59 -11.62 22.61
N LEU A 25 23.67 -10.68 22.38
CA LEU A 25 22.34 -10.98 21.86
C LEU A 25 22.43 -11.47 20.40
N ASP A 26 23.23 -10.80 19.58
CA ASP A 26 23.56 -11.23 18.21
C ASP A 26 24.19 -12.62 18.20
N PHE A 27 25.13 -12.88 19.11
CA PHE A 27 25.73 -14.20 19.29
C PHE A 27 24.70 -15.28 19.66
N ILE A 28 23.76 -15.00 20.58
CA ILE A 28 22.72 -15.96 20.98
C ILE A 28 21.73 -16.22 19.84
N LEU A 29 21.28 -15.16 19.16
CA LEU A 29 20.33 -15.24 18.03
C LEU A 29 20.92 -16.02 16.85
N THR A 30 22.18 -15.75 16.50
CA THR A 30 22.86 -16.43 15.38
C THR A 30 23.24 -17.87 15.70
N GLN A 31 23.72 -18.18 16.92
CA GLN A 31 24.13 -19.55 17.27
C GLN A 31 22.96 -20.50 17.59
N PHE A 32 22.00 -20.06 18.41
CA PHE A 32 20.93 -20.96 18.87
C PHE A 32 19.79 -21.09 17.86
N PHE A 33 19.40 -19.97 17.24
CA PHE A 33 18.29 -19.96 16.30
C PHE A 33 18.72 -20.04 14.83
N LYS A 34 20.04 -20.07 14.56
CA LYS A 34 20.62 -20.06 13.20
C LYS A 34 20.15 -18.86 12.37
N PHE A 35 19.92 -17.72 13.02
CA PHE A 35 19.61 -16.49 12.30
C PHE A 35 20.84 -16.00 11.53
N PRO A 36 20.67 -15.39 10.34
CA PRO A 36 21.79 -14.97 9.51
C PRO A 36 22.48 -13.77 10.14
N ALA A 37 23.82 -13.71 10.12
CA ALA A 37 24.50 -12.50 10.58
C ALA A 37 24.07 -11.31 9.69
N ARG A 38 23.94 -10.11 10.26
CA ARG A 38 23.44 -8.95 9.51
C ARG A 38 24.22 -8.59 8.26
N ARG A 39 25.53 -8.84 8.26
CA ARG A 39 26.42 -8.69 7.09
C ARG A 39 26.09 -9.62 5.92
N GLU A 40 25.27 -10.64 6.15
CA GLU A 40 24.78 -11.58 5.14
C GLU A 40 23.46 -11.13 4.52
N LEU A 41 22.90 -9.99 4.93
CA LEU A 41 21.68 -9.40 4.40
C LEU A 41 21.99 -8.06 3.71
N PRO A 42 21.15 -7.60 2.77
CA PRO A 42 21.34 -6.32 2.08
C PRO A 42 21.46 -5.16 3.08
N ILE A 43 22.40 -4.25 2.82
CA ILE A 43 22.75 -3.20 3.77
C ILE A 43 21.69 -2.10 3.89
N CYS A 44 20.91 -1.84 2.83
CA CYS A 44 19.92 -0.77 2.79
C CYS A 44 18.76 -1.10 1.84
N LEU A 45 17.71 -0.26 1.82
CA LEU A 45 16.50 -0.51 1.03
C LEU A 45 16.77 -0.52 -0.47
N PHE A 46 17.66 0.34 -0.95
CA PHE A 46 18.05 0.35 -2.36
C PHE A 46 18.56 -1.03 -2.80
N THR A 47 19.48 -1.64 -2.03
CA THR A 47 20.00 -2.98 -2.34
C THR A 47 18.92 -4.06 -2.26
N TRP A 48 17.99 -3.97 -1.30
CA TRP A 48 16.83 -4.87 -1.25
C TRP A 48 15.98 -4.77 -2.51
N LYS A 49 15.69 -3.55 -3.00
CA LYS A 49 14.87 -3.32 -4.19
C LYS A 49 15.46 -3.96 -5.45
N LEU A 50 16.79 -3.98 -5.55
CA LEU A 50 17.50 -4.56 -6.70
C LEU A 50 17.46 -6.10 -6.77
N LEU A 51 17.25 -6.81 -5.66
CA LEU A 51 17.33 -8.28 -5.64
C LEU A 51 16.39 -8.99 -6.62
N GLY A 52 15.29 -8.34 -7.03
CA GLY A 52 14.33 -8.88 -7.99
C GLY A 52 14.59 -8.53 -9.46
N GLN A 53 15.66 -7.78 -9.75
CA GLN A 53 15.98 -7.29 -11.10
C GLN A 53 17.08 -8.08 -11.82
N ASP A 54 17.69 -9.04 -11.14
CA ASP A 54 18.75 -9.87 -11.69
C ASP A 54 18.15 -10.89 -12.69
N GLU A 55 18.74 -11.02 -13.88
CA GLU A 55 18.22 -11.88 -14.97
C GLU A 55 17.98 -13.34 -14.53
N ASP A 56 18.83 -13.89 -13.66
CA ASP A 56 18.71 -15.27 -13.15
C ASP A 56 18.02 -15.38 -11.78
N SER A 57 17.63 -14.25 -11.19
CA SER A 57 16.86 -14.19 -9.95
C SER A 57 17.31 -15.04 -8.73
N PRO A 58 18.59 -15.44 -8.53
CA PRO A 58 18.97 -16.34 -7.43
C PRO A 58 19.16 -15.57 -6.12
N SER A 59 19.60 -14.31 -6.22
CA SER A 59 19.93 -13.43 -5.09
C SER A 59 18.71 -13.18 -4.21
N TYR A 60 17.56 -12.85 -4.80
CA TYR A 60 16.28 -12.70 -4.10
C TYR A 60 15.97 -13.89 -3.19
N ILE A 61 16.00 -15.11 -3.76
CA ILE A 61 15.68 -16.33 -3.03
C ILE A 61 16.72 -16.59 -1.95
N GLU A 62 18.00 -16.37 -2.26
CA GLU A 62 19.09 -16.56 -1.33
C GLU A 62 18.91 -15.68 -0.08
N TYR A 63 18.66 -14.38 -0.24
CA TYR A 63 18.52 -13.48 0.90
C TYR A 63 17.25 -13.72 1.71
N TRP A 64 16.11 -14.00 1.07
CA TRP A 64 14.87 -14.31 1.80
C TRP A 64 14.93 -15.68 2.49
N SER A 65 15.55 -16.70 1.87
CA SER A 65 15.72 -18.02 2.51
C SER A 65 16.65 -17.99 3.73
N ARG A 66 17.62 -17.08 3.78
CA ARG A 66 18.43 -16.83 5.00
C ARG A 66 17.55 -16.39 6.18
N LEU A 67 16.40 -15.75 5.93
CA LEU A 67 15.45 -15.32 6.96
C LEU A 67 14.41 -16.39 7.33
N ASP A 68 14.44 -17.60 6.74
CA ASP A 68 13.45 -18.65 7.02
C ASP A 68 13.36 -18.99 8.52
N ALA A 69 14.51 -19.20 9.17
CA ALA A 69 14.55 -19.52 10.60
C ALA A 69 14.01 -18.36 11.46
N PHE A 70 14.31 -17.13 11.07
CA PHE A 70 13.81 -15.92 11.73
C PHE A 70 12.30 -15.83 11.64
N PHE A 71 11.73 -15.92 10.44
CA PHE A 71 10.27 -15.85 10.27
C PHE A 71 9.54 -17.06 10.86
N ALA A 72 10.14 -18.25 10.82
CA ALA A 72 9.62 -19.43 11.50
C ALA A 72 9.52 -19.24 13.02
N HIS A 73 10.49 -18.55 13.62
CA HIS A 73 10.43 -18.17 15.05
C HIS A 73 9.23 -17.26 15.36
N HIS A 74 8.83 -16.41 14.41
CA HIS A 74 7.64 -15.55 14.50
C HIS A 74 6.34 -16.25 14.04
N GLY A 75 6.39 -17.55 13.76
CA GLY A 75 5.23 -18.36 13.34
C GLY A 75 4.87 -18.26 11.85
N PHE A 76 5.72 -17.63 11.04
CA PHE A 76 5.54 -17.51 9.60
C PHE A 76 6.29 -18.60 8.84
N THR A 77 5.70 -19.06 7.75
CA THR A 77 6.36 -19.87 6.73
C THR A 77 6.39 -19.08 5.44
N LEU A 78 7.58 -18.76 4.94
CA LEU A 78 7.74 -18.05 3.67
C LEU A 78 7.26 -18.92 2.51
N TRP A 79 6.62 -18.29 1.52
CA TRP A 79 6.23 -18.97 0.30
C TRP A 79 7.46 -19.30 -0.53
N LYS A 80 7.35 -20.35 -1.35
CA LYS A 80 8.41 -20.74 -2.26
C LYS A 80 8.26 -20.00 -3.57
N ARG A 81 9.37 -19.69 -4.20
CA ARG A 81 9.34 -19.19 -5.57
C ARG A 81 8.85 -20.30 -6.51
N SER A 82 7.89 -19.99 -7.38
CA SER A 82 7.40 -20.91 -8.40
C SER A 82 8.11 -20.73 -9.73
N ASP A 83 8.38 -19.47 -10.10
CA ASP A 83 9.04 -19.07 -11.35
C ASP A 83 9.75 -17.71 -11.19
N GLU A 84 10.29 -17.18 -12.29
CA GLU A 84 11.01 -15.90 -12.31
C GLU A 84 10.18 -14.71 -11.82
N TYR A 85 8.86 -14.77 -11.86
CA TYR A 85 7.98 -13.63 -11.55
C TYR A 85 7.06 -13.88 -10.36
N ASN A 86 6.91 -15.12 -9.91
CA ASN A 86 5.90 -15.49 -8.93
C ASN A 86 6.42 -16.37 -7.78
N GLN A 87 5.76 -16.21 -6.65
CA GLN A 87 5.77 -17.14 -5.53
C GLN A 87 4.49 -17.95 -5.53
N SER A 88 4.58 -19.20 -5.06
CA SER A 88 3.39 -20.01 -4.86
C SER A 88 3.44 -20.90 -3.64
N ILE A 89 2.27 -21.37 -3.23
CA ILE A 89 2.11 -22.29 -2.11
C ILE A 89 1.23 -23.49 -2.50
N THR A 90 1.82 -24.46 -3.19
CA THR A 90 1.08 -25.60 -3.77
C THR A 90 0.62 -26.66 -2.75
N GLN A 91 1.26 -26.76 -1.58
CA GLN A 91 1.03 -27.88 -0.63
C GLN A 91 0.23 -27.50 0.62
N ALA A 92 -0.17 -26.25 0.80
CA ALA A 92 -0.70 -25.78 2.08
C ALA A 92 -2.25 -25.76 2.16
N GLY A 93 -2.95 -26.14 1.09
CA GLY A 93 -4.39 -26.05 0.97
C GLY A 93 -4.92 -24.61 1.01
N LEU A 94 -6.25 -24.46 0.97
CA LEU A 94 -6.90 -23.15 0.97
C LEU A 94 -6.55 -22.32 2.22
N PRO A 95 -6.49 -20.98 2.10
CA PRO A 95 -6.31 -20.11 3.25
C PRO A 95 -7.50 -20.21 4.22
N ALA A 96 -7.23 -20.03 5.51
CA ALA A 96 -8.27 -19.81 6.50
C ALA A 96 -8.85 -18.39 6.35
N PRO A 97 -10.11 -18.15 6.76
CA PRO A 97 -10.72 -16.83 6.69
C PRO A 97 -9.88 -15.76 7.42
N SER A 98 -9.59 -14.66 6.72
CA SER A 98 -8.75 -13.55 7.20
C SER A 98 -9.45 -12.20 7.26
N ASN A 99 -10.72 -12.11 6.80
CA ASN A 99 -11.47 -10.88 6.52
C ASN A 99 -10.93 -10.03 5.35
N TYR A 100 -9.81 -10.40 4.74
CA TYR A 100 -9.19 -9.64 3.64
C TYR A 100 -9.19 -10.40 2.31
N LEU A 101 -9.42 -11.72 2.35
CA LEU A 101 -9.31 -12.61 1.20
C LEU A 101 -10.59 -13.44 1.06
N PHE A 102 -11.21 -13.39 -0.10
CA PHE A 102 -12.47 -14.07 -0.40
C PHE A 102 -12.39 -14.78 -1.75
N ILE A 103 -13.12 -15.88 -1.88
CA ILE A 103 -13.32 -16.56 -3.17
C ILE A 103 -14.61 -15.96 -3.79
N PRO A 104 -14.53 -15.27 -4.94
CA PRO A 104 -15.73 -14.82 -5.62
C PRO A 104 -16.58 -16.00 -6.05
N ILE A 105 -17.90 -15.93 -5.84
CA ILE A 105 -18.83 -17.02 -6.21
C ILE A 105 -18.78 -17.35 -7.71
N ASN A 106 -18.49 -16.36 -8.54
CA ASN A 106 -18.44 -16.47 -9.99
C ASN A 106 -17.12 -17.06 -10.52
N HIS A 107 -16.09 -17.20 -9.68
CA HIS A 107 -14.79 -17.75 -10.06
C HIS A 107 -14.30 -18.82 -9.07
N PRO A 108 -14.82 -20.06 -9.17
CA PRO A 108 -14.32 -21.16 -8.33
C PRO A 108 -12.82 -21.47 -8.58
N ASP A 109 -12.32 -21.19 -9.77
CA ASP A 109 -10.89 -21.35 -10.12
C ASP A 109 -10.00 -20.23 -9.56
N TYR A 110 -10.57 -19.20 -8.91
CA TYR A 110 -9.82 -18.14 -8.23
C TYR A 110 -8.93 -18.69 -7.10
N THR A 111 -9.21 -19.90 -6.64
CA THR A 111 -8.38 -20.64 -5.67
C THR A 111 -6.92 -20.79 -6.11
N GLN A 112 -6.64 -20.87 -7.43
CA GLN A 112 -5.28 -20.86 -7.94
C GLN A 112 -4.60 -19.50 -7.70
N ARG A 113 -5.28 -18.40 -7.99
CA ARG A 113 -4.78 -17.03 -7.74
C ARG A 113 -4.50 -16.78 -6.27
N LEU A 114 -5.30 -17.36 -5.37
CA LEU A 114 -5.03 -17.28 -3.92
C LEU A 114 -3.73 -17.97 -3.49
N SER A 115 -3.14 -18.78 -4.36
CA SER A 115 -1.91 -19.52 -4.09
C SER A 115 -0.71 -19.01 -4.89
N GLU A 116 -0.87 -17.88 -5.59
CA GLU A 116 0.16 -17.24 -6.41
C GLU A 116 0.33 -15.79 -5.95
N PHE A 117 1.57 -15.30 -5.93
CA PHE A 117 1.88 -13.92 -5.58
C PHE A 117 3.00 -13.39 -6.48
N PRO A 118 2.76 -12.33 -7.27
CA PRO A 118 3.79 -11.75 -8.11
C PRO A 118 4.87 -11.09 -7.24
N VAL A 119 6.13 -11.19 -7.66
CA VAL A 119 7.29 -10.59 -6.97
C VAL A 119 7.67 -9.29 -7.67
N PRO A 120 7.12 -8.12 -7.29
CA PRO A 120 7.38 -6.88 -7.99
C PRO A 120 8.83 -6.40 -7.84
N ASN A 121 9.48 -6.72 -6.71
CA ASN A 121 10.88 -6.45 -6.42
C ASN A 121 11.29 -7.17 -5.11
N GLY A 122 12.54 -6.99 -4.68
CA GLY A 122 13.07 -7.68 -3.51
C GLY A 122 12.56 -7.22 -2.15
N LEU A 123 11.77 -6.14 -2.06
CA LEU A 123 11.27 -5.61 -0.80
C LEU A 123 10.10 -6.41 -0.23
N VAL A 124 9.44 -7.27 -1.00
CA VAL A 124 8.22 -7.97 -0.57
C VAL A 124 8.33 -9.48 -0.74
N HIS A 125 7.78 -10.25 0.20
CA HIS A 125 7.72 -11.71 0.14
C HIS A 125 6.42 -12.23 0.75
N ALA A 126 5.76 -13.19 0.10
CA ALA A 126 4.52 -13.78 0.60
C ALA A 126 4.80 -14.81 1.69
N ALA A 127 3.97 -14.85 2.72
CA ALA A 127 4.13 -15.74 3.86
C ALA A 127 2.80 -16.33 4.31
N ARG A 128 2.86 -17.38 5.13
CA ARG A 128 1.70 -18.02 5.74
C ARG A 128 1.90 -18.15 7.25
N LYS A 129 0.87 -17.80 8.03
CA LYS A 129 0.81 -17.99 9.49
C LYS A 129 -0.61 -18.37 9.88
N ASP A 130 -0.76 -19.41 10.70
CA ASP A 130 -2.07 -19.91 11.15
C ASP A 130 -3.08 -20.16 10.02
N LYS A 131 -2.57 -20.73 8.92
CA LYS A 131 -3.32 -20.97 7.68
C LYS A 131 -3.79 -19.72 6.93
N ARG A 132 -3.43 -18.50 7.34
CA ARG A 132 -3.72 -17.24 6.63
C ARG A 132 -2.51 -16.77 5.83
N HIS A 133 -2.76 -16.00 4.78
CA HIS A 133 -1.74 -15.48 3.87
C HIS A 133 -1.42 -14.02 4.19
N TYR A 134 -0.14 -13.67 4.08
CA TYR A 134 0.40 -12.37 4.40
C TYR A 134 1.45 -11.97 3.36
N VAL A 135 1.70 -10.66 3.26
CA VAL A 135 2.85 -10.09 2.57
C VAL A 135 3.76 -9.45 3.61
N ILE A 136 5.02 -9.86 3.61
CA ILE A 136 6.08 -9.27 4.43
C ILE A 136 6.82 -8.26 3.56
N ARG A 137 6.91 -7.00 4.00
CA ARG A 137 7.63 -5.94 3.31
C ARG A 137 8.77 -5.41 4.15
N VAL A 138 9.94 -5.22 3.55
CA VAL A 138 11.05 -4.46 4.15
C VAL A 138 10.67 -2.98 4.12
N LEU A 139 10.40 -2.38 5.28
CA LEU A 139 10.02 -0.97 5.41
C LEU A 139 11.20 -0.06 5.69
N SER A 140 12.20 -0.57 6.44
CA SER A 140 13.42 0.16 6.75
C SER A 140 14.60 -0.80 6.82
N ALA A 141 15.78 -0.35 6.36
CA ALA A 141 17.05 -1.07 6.48
C ALA A 141 18.21 -0.08 6.37
N GLY A 142 19.22 -0.21 7.23
CA GLY A 142 20.41 0.66 7.18
C GLY A 142 20.11 2.15 7.42
N GLY A 143 18.99 2.48 8.07
CA GLY A 143 18.53 3.85 8.29
C GLY A 143 17.71 4.46 7.13
N GLU A 144 17.57 3.77 6.00
CA GLU A 144 16.66 4.16 4.92
C GLU A 144 15.21 3.76 5.24
N GLY A 145 14.21 4.50 4.74
CA GLY A 145 12.79 4.15 4.86
C GLY A 145 12.10 4.54 6.18
N LEU A 146 12.79 5.27 7.05
CA LEU A 146 12.24 5.70 8.33
C LEU A 146 10.98 6.58 8.18
N ASP A 147 10.91 7.42 7.14
CA ASP A 147 9.73 8.26 6.87
C ASP A 147 8.51 7.40 6.57
N THR A 148 8.63 6.43 5.66
CA THR A 148 7.58 5.44 5.35
C THR A 148 7.15 4.67 6.59
N LEU A 149 8.12 4.18 7.38
CA LEU A 149 7.82 3.46 8.61
C LEU A 149 7.04 4.32 9.62
N ASN A 150 7.43 5.58 9.79
CA ASN A 150 6.77 6.50 10.71
C ASN A 150 5.35 6.86 10.23
N ILE A 151 5.15 7.04 8.92
CA ILE A 151 3.82 7.21 8.32
C ILE A 151 2.96 5.98 8.58
N MET A 152 3.48 4.78 8.34
CA MET A 152 2.71 3.55 8.56
C MET A 152 2.30 3.38 10.02
N ARG A 153 3.19 3.69 10.97
CA ARG A 153 2.87 3.70 12.42
C ARG A 153 1.80 4.73 12.77
N LEU A 154 1.91 5.94 12.23
CA LEU A 154 0.90 7.01 12.41
C LEU A 154 -0.47 6.53 11.93
N LEU A 155 -0.55 6.01 10.70
CA LEU A 155 -1.82 5.61 10.08
C LEU A 155 -2.46 4.36 10.73
N ASN A 156 -1.65 3.52 11.39
CA ASN A 156 -2.10 2.33 12.13
C ASN A 156 -2.38 2.59 13.62
N THR A 157 -2.40 3.85 14.06
CA THR A 157 -2.64 4.19 15.47
C THR A 157 -4.11 4.00 15.87
N SER A 158 -4.35 3.50 17.08
CA SER A 158 -5.70 3.39 17.66
C SER A 158 -6.19 4.76 18.17
N PRO A 159 -7.48 5.12 18.03
CA PRO A 159 -8.61 4.29 17.59
C PRO A 159 -8.84 4.25 16.08
N ASP A 160 -8.07 4.99 15.29
CA ASP A 160 -8.38 5.19 13.87
C ASP A 160 -8.29 3.90 13.05
N ASN A 161 -7.40 2.99 13.44
CA ASN A 161 -7.30 1.65 12.86
C ASN A 161 -8.52 0.74 13.09
N LEU A 162 -9.48 1.16 13.93
CA LEU A 162 -10.75 0.46 14.18
C LEU A 162 -11.93 1.09 13.44
N LEU A 163 -11.73 2.22 12.75
CA LEU A 163 -12.82 2.90 12.04
C LEU A 163 -13.25 2.08 10.83
N SER A 164 -14.56 1.91 10.65
CA SER A 164 -15.13 1.10 9.57
C SER A 164 -14.85 1.66 8.18
N ASN A 165 -14.57 2.96 8.08
CA ASN A 165 -14.20 3.69 6.87
C ASN A 165 -12.69 3.97 6.78
N ASN A 166 -11.87 3.32 7.62
CA ASN A 166 -10.44 3.31 7.42
C ASN A 166 -10.08 2.27 6.34
N HIS A 167 -9.38 2.73 5.33
CA HIS A 167 -8.97 1.97 4.15
C HIS A 167 -7.44 1.80 4.10
N ILE A 168 -6.79 1.85 5.26
CA ILE A 168 -5.38 1.51 5.45
C ILE A 168 -5.26 0.08 5.98
N LEU A 169 -4.36 -0.71 5.40
CA LEU A 169 -4.11 -2.07 5.87
C LEU A 169 -3.46 -2.07 7.25
N LEU A 170 -4.00 -2.93 8.11
CA LEU A 170 -3.41 -3.22 9.41
C LEU A 170 -2.03 -3.86 9.25
N MET A 171 -1.06 -3.31 9.97
CA MET A 171 0.34 -3.72 9.91
C MET A 171 0.80 -4.29 11.26
N GLU A 172 1.39 -5.49 11.24
CA GLU A 172 2.24 -6.00 12.33
C GLU A 172 3.70 -5.65 12.02
N GLU A 173 4.46 -5.19 13.03
CA GLU A 173 5.87 -4.85 12.87
C GLU A 173 6.76 -5.97 13.43
N ILE A 174 7.75 -6.41 12.65
CA ILE A 174 8.78 -7.35 13.07
C ILE A 174 10.15 -6.70 12.86
N VAL A 175 10.96 -6.65 13.91
CA VAL A 175 12.28 -6.00 13.88
C VAL A 175 13.38 -7.05 13.90
N TYR A 176 14.34 -6.92 12.98
CA TYR A 176 15.57 -7.69 12.95
C TYR A 176 16.78 -6.77 12.86
N GLN A 177 17.44 -6.53 14.00
CA GLN A 177 18.55 -5.59 14.09
C GLN A 177 18.12 -4.18 13.62
N ASP A 178 18.73 -3.65 12.55
CA ASP A 178 18.38 -2.37 11.90
C ASP A 178 17.33 -2.50 10.77
N ILE A 179 16.83 -3.71 10.52
CA ILE A 179 15.79 -3.97 9.51
C ILE A 179 14.42 -4.01 10.20
N VAL A 180 13.46 -3.29 9.63
CA VAL A 180 12.06 -3.32 10.08
C VAL A 180 11.20 -3.90 8.96
N PHE A 181 10.51 -4.99 9.26
CA PHE A 181 9.54 -5.62 8.39
C PHE A 181 8.13 -5.23 8.79
N GLY A 182 7.32 -4.80 7.82
CA GLY A 182 5.87 -4.70 7.96
C GLY A 182 5.21 -5.97 7.44
N VAL A 183 4.29 -6.54 8.21
CA VAL A 183 3.50 -7.69 7.81
C VAL A 183 2.07 -7.24 7.58
N PHE A 184 1.61 -7.45 6.35
CA PHE A 184 0.28 -7.07 5.88
C PHE A 184 -0.53 -8.31 5.54
N PRO A 185 -1.85 -8.32 5.74
CA PRO A 185 -2.68 -9.37 5.15
C PRO A 185 -2.48 -9.38 3.63
N LEU A 186 -2.54 -10.55 3.01
CA LEU A 186 -2.57 -10.68 1.55
C LEU A 186 -3.99 -10.38 1.06
N LEU A 187 -4.12 -9.54 0.03
CA LEU A 187 -5.38 -9.14 -0.60
C LEU A 187 -5.45 -9.64 -2.05
N GLY A 188 -6.59 -9.40 -2.69
CA GLY A 188 -6.80 -9.66 -4.10
C GLY A 188 -6.08 -8.66 -5.01
N ASP A 189 -6.63 -8.51 -6.21
CA ASP A 189 -6.03 -7.72 -7.28
C ASP A 189 -6.06 -6.20 -7.02
N SER A 190 -5.35 -5.44 -7.85
CA SER A 190 -5.41 -3.98 -7.80
C SER A 190 -6.78 -3.45 -8.22
N LEU A 191 -7.15 -2.28 -7.71
CA LEU A 191 -8.37 -1.59 -8.08
C LEU A 191 -8.40 -1.27 -9.58
N GLN A 192 -7.24 -0.93 -10.16
CA GLN A 192 -7.10 -0.76 -11.60
C GLN A 192 -7.62 -1.99 -12.35
N TYR A 193 -7.16 -3.19 -11.96
CA TYR A 193 -7.57 -4.44 -12.61
C TYR A 193 -9.05 -4.72 -12.38
N ALA A 194 -9.54 -4.59 -11.14
CA ALA A 194 -10.95 -4.83 -10.78
C ALA A 194 -11.94 -3.95 -11.56
N MET A 195 -11.51 -2.74 -11.94
CA MET A 195 -12.34 -1.81 -12.71
C MET A 195 -12.29 -2.02 -14.23
N MET A 196 -11.47 -2.93 -14.76
CA MET A 196 -11.36 -3.17 -16.21
C MET A 196 -12.63 -3.86 -16.75
N PRO A 197 -13.50 -3.18 -17.51
CA PRO A 197 -14.82 -3.71 -17.86
C PRO A 197 -14.76 -4.99 -18.70
N PHE A 198 -13.78 -5.08 -19.60
CA PHE A 198 -13.59 -6.25 -20.46
C PHE A 198 -13.12 -7.51 -19.71
N LEU A 199 -12.52 -7.35 -18.53
CA LEU A 199 -11.94 -8.46 -17.78
C LEU A 199 -12.75 -8.82 -16.54
N GLN A 200 -13.41 -7.86 -15.89
CA GLN A 200 -13.87 -8.00 -14.51
C GLN A 200 -15.37 -7.77 -14.31
N GLN A 201 -16.15 -7.63 -15.39
CA GLN A 201 -17.63 -7.69 -15.40
C GLN A 201 -18.29 -6.91 -14.23
N SER A 202 -17.67 -5.81 -13.82
CA SER A 202 -18.13 -5.00 -12.70
C SER A 202 -19.12 -3.97 -13.22
N SER A 203 -20.20 -3.76 -12.49
CA SER A 203 -21.19 -2.77 -12.86
C SER A 203 -20.64 -1.35 -12.67
N VAL A 204 -21.28 -0.36 -13.32
CA VAL A 204 -20.98 1.06 -13.05
C VAL A 204 -21.11 1.38 -11.56
N GLU A 205 -22.11 0.80 -10.89
CA GLU A 205 -22.30 1.00 -9.46
C GLU A 205 -21.14 0.44 -8.63
N ASP A 206 -20.60 -0.73 -8.98
CA ASP A 206 -19.42 -1.28 -8.30
C ASP A 206 -18.21 -0.38 -8.44
N ILE A 207 -17.93 0.05 -9.67
CA ILE A 207 -16.80 0.95 -9.98
C ILE A 207 -16.94 2.24 -9.16
N VAL A 208 -18.14 2.81 -9.14
CA VAL A 208 -18.40 4.05 -8.42
C VAL A 208 -18.20 3.88 -6.91
N LEU A 209 -18.70 2.78 -6.34
CA LEU A 209 -18.53 2.49 -4.91
C LEU A 209 -17.07 2.21 -4.53
N MET A 210 -16.30 1.56 -5.41
CA MET A 210 -14.87 1.35 -5.17
C MET A 210 -14.08 2.65 -5.25
N ILE A 211 -14.38 3.53 -6.21
CA ILE A 211 -13.78 4.88 -6.30
C ILE A 211 -14.08 5.70 -5.04
N MET A 212 -15.31 5.62 -4.52
CA MET A 212 -15.68 6.30 -3.28
C MET A 212 -14.89 5.79 -2.07
N GLN A 213 -14.69 4.48 -1.93
CA GLN A 213 -13.84 3.93 -0.87
C GLN A 213 -12.37 4.37 -1.03
N ALA A 214 -11.86 4.42 -2.27
CA ALA A 214 -10.54 4.97 -2.55
C ALA A 214 -10.44 6.45 -2.12
N LEU A 215 -11.46 7.27 -2.39
CA LEU A 215 -11.53 8.66 -1.92
C LEU A 215 -11.58 8.76 -0.39
N GLU A 216 -12.30 7.87 0.30
CA GLU A 216 -12.27 7.82 1.77
C GLU A 216 -10.86 7.56 2.32
N ALA A 217 -10.10 6.68 1.67
CA ALA A 217 -8.69 6.45 2.02
C ALA A 217 -7.86 7.74 1.89
N VAL A 218 -8.07 8.48 0.80
CA VAL A 218 -7.37 9.76 0.52
C VAL A 218 -7.78 10.83 1.53
N ILE A 219 -9.07 10.96 1.83
CA ILE A 219 -9.59 11.86 2.87
C ILE A 219 -8.91 11.56 4.21
N TYR A 220 -8.82 10.28 4.58
CA TYR A 220 -8.19 9.87 5.81
C TYR A 220 -6.71 10.28 5.87
N ILE A 221 -5.90 9.90 4.88
CA ILE A 221 -4.46 10.25 4.91
C ILE A 221 -4.23 11.76 4.84
N HIS A 222 -5.03 12.50 4.07
CA HIS A 222 -4.94 13.96 3.99
C HIS A 222 -5.32 14.61 5.32
N SER A 223 -6.29 14.04 6.07
CA SER A 223 -6.64 14.50 7.42
C SER A 223 -5.53 14.27 8.45
N LYS A 224 -4.59 13.38 8.15
CA LYS A 224 -3.37 13.13 8.94
C LYS A 224 -2.17 13.91 8.40
N ASN A 225 -2.39 14.89 7.54
CA ASN A 225 -1.35 15.67 6.87
C ASN A 225 -0.35 14.79 6.10
N VAL A 226 -0.79 13.63 5.62
CA VAL A 226 -0.01 12.73 4.77
C VAL A 226 -0.46 12.90 3.33
N ALA A 227 0.49 13.17 2.42
CA ALA A 227 0.24 13.13 0.98
C ALA A 227 0.98 11.94 0.38
N HIS A 228 0.32 11.18 -0.49
CA HIS A 228 0.82 9.89 -0.99
C HIS A 228 1.90 10.03 -2.05
N ARG A 229 1.76 11.00 -2.96
CA ARG A 229 2.65 11.36 -4.10
C ARG A 229 2.79 10.32 -5.22
N ASP A 230 2.26 9.12 -5.05
CA ASP A 230 2.06 8.14 -6.15
C ASP A 230 0.60 7.62 -6.17
N LEU A 231 -0.38 8.51 -6.18
CA LEU A 231 -1.80 8.14 -5.96
C LEU A 231 -2.49 7.64 -7.26
N PHE A 232 -2.12 6.44 -7.70
CA PHE A 232 -2.67 5.77 -8.88
C PHE A 232 -3.50 4.53 -8.49
N MET A 233 -4.49 4.15 -9.31
CA MET A 233 -5.41 3.01 -9.07
C MET A 233 -4.75 1.64 -8.86
N ASP A 234 -3.49 1.46 -9.26
CA ASP A 234 -2.71 0.25 -8.97
C ASP A 234 -2.11 0.22 -7.57
N ASN A 235 -2.03 1.37 -6.88
CA ASN A 235 -1.69 1.48 -5.46
C ASN A 235 -2.92 1.35 -4.55
N PHE A 236 -4.05 0.89 -5.09
CA PHE A 236 -5.19 0.45 -4.31
C PHE A 236 -5.42 -1.03 -4.57
N LEU A 237 -5.66 -1.81 -3.52
CA LEU A 237 -6.03 -3.22 -3.61
C LEU A 237 -7.51 -3.41 -3.27
N VAL A 238 -8.12 -4.43 -3.85
CA VAL A 238 -9.49 -4.86 -3.51
C VAL A 238 -9.47 -6.24 -2.87
N GLU A 239 -10.42 -6.50 -1.97
CA GLU A 239 -10.53 -7.83 -1.35
C GLU A 239 -10.83 -8.94 -2.37
N TRP A 240 -11.65 -8.62 -3.37
CA TRP A 240 -12.05 -9.46 -4.50
C TRP A 240 -12.75 -8.60 -5.55
N SER A 241 -12.90 -9.10 -6.77
CA SER A 241 -13.58 -8.39 -7.86
C SER A 241 -15.10 -8.59 -7.80
N PRO A 242 -15.93 -7.51 -7.77
CA PRO A 242 -17.38 -7.59 -7.60
C PRO A 242 -18.10 -8.48 -8.61
N GLU A 243 -17.76 -8.33 -9.90
CA GLU A 243 -18.38 -9.04 -11.03
C GLU A 243 -19.91 -9.05 -10.99
N SER A 244 -20.51 -7.95 -10.51
CA SER A 244 -21.94 -7.96 -10.17
C SER A 244 -22.84 -8.08 -11.40
N THR A 245 -22.33 -7.87 -12.62
CA THR A 245 -23.12 -8.07 -13.85
C THR A 245 -23.44 -9.54 -14.10
N LEU A 246 -22.73 -10.47 -13.45
CA LEU A 246 -23.03 -11.90 -13.49
C LEU A 246 -24.19 -12.32 -12.56
N GLY A 247 -24.71 -11.39 -11.74
CA GLY A 247 -25.98 -11.55 -11.02
C GLY A 247 -25.94 -12.37 -9.73
N GLN A 248 -24.76 -12.76 -9.25
CA GLN A 248 -24.63 -13.62 -8.06
C GLN A 248 -23.94 -12.97 -6.85
N SER A 249 -23.44 -11.74 -7.00
CA SER A 249 -22.74 -11.03 -5.92
C SER A 249 -23.45 -9.75 -5.51
N TRP A 250 -23.89 -9.71 -4.24
CA TRP A 250 -24.59 -8.58 -3.63
C TRP A 250 -23.73 -7.83 -2.62
N THR A 251 -22.61 -8.42 -2.21
CA THR A 251 -21.64 -7.80 -1.30
C THR A 251 -20.69 -6.90 -2.08
N ARG A 252 -20.17 -5.86 -1.44
CA ARG A 252 -19.20 -4.95 -2.03
C ARG A 252 -17.83 -5.20 -1.38
N PRO A 253 -16.75 -5.38 -2.16
CA PRO A 253 -15.42 -5.55 -1.60
C PRO A 253 -14.96 -4.25 -0.96
N ARG A 254 -14.08 -4.36 0.03
CA ARG A 254 -13.34 -3.20 0.53
C ARG A 254 -12.16 -2.86 -0.37
N VAL A 255 -11.79 -1.58 -0.37
CA VAL A 255 -10.64 -1.03 -1.10
C VAL A 255 -9.61 -0.56 -0.09
N TYR A 256 -8.33 -0.82 -0.33
CA TYR A 256 -7.26 -0.39 0.57
C TYR A 256 -6.14 0.31 -0.17
N LEU A 257 -5.70 1.45 0.35
CA LEU A 257 -4.53 2.18 -0.15
C LEU A 257 -3.25 1.52 0.36
N ILE A 258 -2.29 1.32 -0.54
CA ILE A 258 -0.98 0.72 -0.26
C ILE A 258 0.16 1.60 -0.77
N ASP A 259 1.38 1.21 -0.42
CA ASP A 259 2.64 1.74 -0.98
C ASP A 259 2.97 3.21 -0.68
N PHE A 260 3.16 3.52 0.61
CA PHE A 260 3.55 4.84 1.11
C PHE A 260 5.04 5.19 0.88
N GLU A 261 5.75 4.54 -0.05
CA GLU A 261 7.20 4.76 -0.25
C GLU A 261 7.55 6.20 -0.61
N THR A 262 6.67 6.90 -1.36
CA THR A 262 6.90 8.29 -1.77
C THR A 262 6.16 9.31 -0.91
N ALA A 263 5.42 8.83 0.09
CA ALA A 263 4.55 9.66 0.89
C ALA A 263 5.34 10.63 1.78
N VAL A 264 4.72 11.76 2.09
CA VAL A 264 5.28 12.78 2.95
C VAL A 264 4.29 13.12 4.05
N HIS A 265 4.80 13.34 5.26
CA HIS A 265 4.02 13.73 6.43
C HIS A 265 4.44 15.11 6.91
N PHE A 266 3.46 15.99 7.14
CA PHE A 266 3.68 17.29 7.74
C PHE A 266 3.15 17.33 9.17
N PRO A 267 3.98 17.73 10.16
CA PRO A 267 3.51 17.97 11.52
C PRO A 267 2.32 18.95 11.59
N ASP A 268 1.47 18.78 12.61
CA ASP A 268 0.25 19.59 12.80
C ASP A 268 0.52 21.09 13.00
N ASP A 269 1.70 21.45 13.51
CA ASP A 269 2.13 22.83 13.72
C ASP A 269 2.58 23.54 12.43
N VAL A 270 2.75 22.81 11.32
CA VAL A 270 3.06 23.40 10.02
C VAL A 270 1.79 23.96 9.38
N ASP A 271 1.79 25.27 9.13
CA ASP A 271 0.71 25.97 8.43
C ASP A 271 0.41 25.30 7.07
N PRO A 272 -0.88 25.06 6.73
CA PRO A 272 -1.26 24.40 5.47
C PRO A 272 -0.65 25.00 4.21
N SER A 273 -0.44 26.33 4.16
CA SER A 273 0.16 27.00 3.00
C SER A 273 1.65 26.70 2.83
N ASN A 274 2.33 26.26 3.89
CA ASN A 274 3.75 25.92 3.90
C ASN A 274 4.01 24.42 3.70
N ARG A 275 2.97 23.59 3.55
CA ARG A 275 3.09 22.15 3.32
C ARG A 275 3.40 21.86 1.86
N LEU A 276 4.63 22.19 1.46
CA LEU A 276 5.12 22.10 0.10
C LEU A 276 6.29 21.11 0.00
N VAL A 277 6.44 20.49 -1.16
CA VAL A 277 7.60 19.64 -1.51
C VAL A 277 8.15 20.04 -2.86
N SER A 278 9.36 19.60 -3.19
CA SER A 278 9.98 19.76 -4.51
C SER A 278 10.36 18.39 -5.10
N GLY A 279 10.66 18.39 -6.39
CA GLY A 279 11.13 17.20 -7.11
C GLY A 279 10.07 16.13 -7.35
N LEU A 280 10.48 15.09 -8.08
CA LEU A 280 9.64 13.95 -8.42
C LEU A 280 9.47 12.98 -7.24
N PRO A 281 8.39 12.18 -7.20
CA PRO A 281 8.22 11.12 -6.20
C PRO A 281 9.33 10.06 -6.24
N PHE A 282 9.80 9.73 -7.45
CA PHE A 282 10.95 8.88 -7.70
C PHE A 282 11.96 9.59 -8.62
N PRO A 283 13.24 9.16 -8.64
CA PRO A 283 14.22 9.65 -9.61
C PRO A 283 13.71 9.58 -11.06
N ASP A 284 14.09 10.56 -11.89
CA ASP A 284 13.56 10.75 -13.25
C ASP A 284 13.69 9.51 -14.16
N ASN A 285 14.79 8.78 -14.03
CA ASN A 285 15.05 7.54 -14.78
C ASN A 285 14.16 6.35 -14.36
N ILE A 286 13.49 6.45 -13.20
CA ILE A 286 12.63 5.41 -12.62
C ILE A 286 11.16 5.84 -12.68
N TYR A 287 10.85 7.15 -12.60
CA TYR A 287 9.49 7.66 -12.56
C TYR A 287 8.80 7.60 -13.94
N ARG A 288 8.03 6.53 -14.16
CA ARG A 288 7.32 6.25 -15.42
C ARG A 288 5.84 6.66 -15.43
N ARG A 289 5.37 7.34 -14.39
CA ARG A 289 3.99 7.80 -14.26
C ARG A 289 3.74 9.08 -15.08
N GLY A 290 2.46 9.36 -15.35
CA GLY A 290 2.05 10.66 -15.88
C GLY A 290 2.41 11.79 -14.92
N ARG A 291 2.93 12.91 -15.46
CA ARG A 291 3.40 14.05 -14.68
C ARG A 291 2.36 15.17 -14.66
N ALA A 292 2.04 15.65 -13.47
CA ALA A 292 1.24 16.85 -13.30
C ALA A 292 2.01 18.09 -13.80
N PRO A 293 1.33 19.15 -14.24
CA PRO A 293 1.97 20.36 -14.78
C PRO A 293 3.05 20.97 -13.86
N GLU A 294 2.81 20.99 -12.55
CA GLU A 294 3.76 21.50 -11.56
C GLU A 294 5.07 20.68 -11.48
N LEU A 295 5.04 19.39 -11.84
CA LEU A 295 6.22 18.53 -11.88
C LEU A 295 7.09 18.77 -13.14
N LEU A 296 6.61 19.54 -14.10
CA LEU A 296 7.30 19.84 -15.36
C LEU A 296 8.04 21.19 -15.33
N ILE A 297 7.86 21.99 -14.28
CA ILE A 297 8.41 23.35 -14.21
C ILE A 297 9.92 23.33 -13.96
N SER A 298 10.35 22.73 -12.85
CA SER A 298 11.76 22.52 -12.50
C SER A 298 11.86 21.63 -11.27
N ASP A 299 12.99 20.96 -11.06
CA ASP A 299 13.21 20.10 -9.88
C ASP A 299 13.13 20.87 -8.54
N SER A 300 13.48 22.16 -8.56
CA SER A 300 13.39 23.05 -7.39
C SER A 300 12.02 23.69 -7.18
N HIS A 301 11.05 23.45 -8.08
CA HIS A 301 9.72 24.03 -7.95
C HIS A 301 8.99 23.40 -6.75
N MET A 302 8.53 24.25 -5.84
CA MET A 302 7.75 23.83 -4.69
C MET A 302 6.28 23.71 -5.08
N TYR A 303 5.64 22.58 -4.75
CA TYR A 303 4.24 22.32 -5.02
C TYR A 303 3.53 21.71 -3.81
N CYS A 304 2.20 21.81 -3.80
CA CYS A 304 1.36 21.19 -2.78
C CYS A 304 1.16 19.70 -3.10
N PRO A 305 1.69 18.76 -2.29
CA PRO A 305 1.60 17.33 -2.62
C PRO A 305 0.17 16.78 -2.51
N PHE A 306 -0.69 17.40 -1.69
CA PHE A 306 -2.11 17.04 -1.61
C PHE A 306 -2.86 17.33 -2.91
N ARG A 307 -2.49 18.39 -3.62
CA ARG A 307 -3.07 18.71 -4.95
C ARG A 307 -2.47 17.86 -6.06
N LEU A 308 -1.23 17.38 -5.89
CA LEU A 308 -0.63 16.38 -6.77
C LEU A 308 -1.41 15.06 -6.68
N ASP A 309 -1.71 14.58 -5.47
CA ASP A 309 -2.50 13.37 -5.24
C ASP A 309 -3.82 13.42 -6.02
N MET A 310 -4.57 14.53 -5.89
CA MET A 310 -5.84 14.69 -6.60
C MET A 310 -5.68 14.68 -8.12
N TRP A 311 -4.61 15.27 -8.64
CA TRP A 311 -4.30 15.22 -10.07
C TRP A 311 -4.00 13.80 -10.54
N GLN A 312 -3.16 13.06 -9.81
CA GLN A 312 -2.80 11.67 -10.15
C GLN A 312 -4.02 10.76 -10.13
N PHE A 313 -4.85 10.92 -9.10
CA PHE A 313 -6.12 10.20 -8.96
C PHE A 313 -7.00 10.43 -10.19
N GLY A 314 -7.30 11.68 -10.52
CA GLY A 314 -8.13 12.05 -11.68
C GLY A 314 -7.49 11.71 -13.03
N PHE A 315 -6.17 11.81 -13.15
CA PHE A 315 -5.41 11.46 -14.34
C PHE A 315 -5.55 9.99 -14.68
N HIS A 316 -5.29 9.10 -13.71
CA HIS A 316 -5.35 7.66 -13.95
C HIS A 316 -6.77 7.22 -14.27
N LEU A 317 -7.73 7.76 -13.51
CA LEU A 317 -9.15 7.64 -13.76
C LEU A 317 -9.49 7.99 -15.24
N MET A 318 -9.10 9.17 -15.73
CA MET A 318 -9.37 9.56 -17.12
C MET A 318 -8.66 8.66 -18.15
N GLN A 319 -7.46 8.17 -17.86
CA GLN A 319 -6.78 7.23 -18.75
C GLN A 319 -7.54 5.90 -18.87
N MET A 320 -8.13 5.43 -17.78
CA MET A 320 -8.85 4.16 -17.76
C MET A 320 -10.18 4.23 -18.52
N PHE A 321 -10.95 5.30 -18.34
CA PHE A 321 -12.32 5.35 -18.88
C PHE A 321 -12.46 6.25 -20.10
N SER A 322 -11.59 7.24 -20.31
CA SER A 322 -11.63 8.26 -21.38
C SER A 322 -12.94 9.08 -21.45
N LYS A 323 -14.05 8.42 -21.80
CA LYS A 323 -15.46 8.82 -21.65
C LYS A 323 -16.28 7.60 -21.24
N THR A 324 -17.01 7.73 -20.13
CA THR A 324 -17.94 6.71 -19.66
C THR A 324 -19.26 6.73 -20.43
N GLY A 325 -19.58 7.86 -21.10
CA GLY A 325 -20.89 8.08 -21.71
C GLY A 325 -21.96 8.50 -20.70
N ILE A 326 -21.59 8.69 -19.43
CA ILE A 326 -22.41 9.23 -18.36
C ILE A 326 -21.88 10.64 -18.09
N GLU A 327 -22.63 11.66 -18.49
CA GLU A 327 -22.18 13.07 -18.46
C GLU A 327 -21.79 13.51 -17.04
N GLU A 328 -22.56 13.09 -16.06
CA GLU A 328 -22.34 13.39 -14.66
C GLU A 328 -21.04 12.76 -14.16
N LEU A 329 -20.74 11.52 -14.57
CA LEU A 329 -19.43 10.95 -14.31
C LEU A 329 -18.40 11.78 -15.03
N ASP A 330 -18.41 11.85 -16.37
CA ASP A 330 -17.35 12.47 -17.19
C ASP A 330 -16.98 13.91 -16.76
N THR A 331 -17.95 14.70 -16.30
CA THR A 331 -17.71 16.07 -15.82
C THR A 331 -16.96 16.16 -14.49
N MET A 332 -17.01 15.13 -13.63
CA MET A 332 -16.36 15.15 -12.31
C MET A 332 -14.84 14.91 -12.33
N TRP A 333 -14.30 14.35 -13.42
CA TRP A 333 -12.90 13.92 -13.52
C TRP A 333 -12.03 15.09 -13.98
N LEU A 334 -12.62 16.00 -14.76
CA LEU A 334 -11.94 17.14 -15.37
C LEU A 334 -11.36 18.11 -14.33
N PRO A 335 -12.09 18.52 -13.27
CA PRO A 335 -11.57 19.48 -12.29
C PRO A 335 -10.37 18.95 -11.49
N LEU A 336 -10.28 17.64 -11.29
CA LEU A 336 -9.14 17.00 -10.61
C LEU A 336 -7.81 17.27 -11.33
N ARG A 337 -7.87 17.50 -12.65
CA ARG A 337 -6.68 17.67 -13.50
C ARG A 337 -6.41 19.11 -13.93
N TYR A 338 -7.05 20.10 -13.31
CA TYR A 338 -6.79 21.48 -13.66
C TYR A 338 -5.31 21.84 -13.59
N GLU A 339 -4.87 22.63 -14.58
CA GLU A 339 -3.48 23.06 -14.74
C GLU A 339 -2.97 23.77 -13.48
N ASN A 340 -3.77 24.71 -12.98
CA ASN A 340 -3.51 25.36 -11.70
C ASN A 340 -3.94 24.45 -10.52
N PRO A 341 -3.01 23.98 -9.66
CA PRO A 341 -3.32 23.10 -8.54
C PRO A 341 -4.32 23.70 -7.55
N ALA A 342 -4.41 25.02 -7.44
CA ALA A 342 -5.31 25.71 -6.52
C ALA A 342 -6.80 25.53 -6.88
N TYR A 343 -7.10 25.22 -8.14
CA TYR A 343 -8.48 25.01 -8.61
C TYR A 343 -8.92 23.54 -8.55
N ARG A 344 -8.00 22.61 -8.28
CA ARG A 344 -8.37 21.20 -8.12
C ARG A 344 -9.19 21.05 -6.84
N PRO A 345 -10.29 20.28 -6.83
CA PRO A 345 -11.02 20.01 -5.59
C PRO A 345 -10.19 19.10 -4.66
N THR A 346 -10.55 19.08 -3.39
CA THR A 346 -10.07 18.13 -2.39
C THR A 346 -10.77 16.78 -2.55
N ALA A 347 -10.21 15.72 -1.98
CA ALA A 347 -10.87 14.41 -1.95
C ALA A 347 -12.25 14.48 -1.27
N HIS A 348 -12.40 15.30 -0.23
CA HIS A 348 -13.66 15.49 0.47
C HIS A 348 -14.74 16.14 -0.41
N GLU A 349 -14.39 17.22 -1.13
CA GLU A 349 -15.33 17.89 -2.06
C GLU A 349 -15.79 16.94 -3.18
N VAL A 350 -14.86 16.14 -3.72
CA VAL A 350 -15.18 15.14 -4.75
C VAL A 350 -16.12 14.08 -4.17
N PHE A 351 -15.80 13.54 -2.99
CA PHE A 351 -16.62 12.52 -2.34
C PHE A 351 -18.06 13.00 -2.09
N GLN A 352 -18.25 14.24 -1.61
CA GLN A 352 -19.59 14.79 -1.39
C GLN A 352 -20.41 14.88 -2.69
N ASN A 353 -19.79 15.31 -3.79
CA ASN A 353 -20.47 15.36 -5.09
C ASN A 353 -20.90 13.96 -5.57
N TRP A 354 -20.06 12.95 -5.34
CA TRP A 354 -20.35 11.55 -5.71
C TRP A 354 -21.48 10.95 -4.86
N VAL A 355 -21.57 11.28 -3.57
CA VAL A 355 -22.69 10.87 -2.72
C VAL A 355 -24.01 11.40 -3.28
N ILE A 356 -24.06 12.69 -3.65
CA ILE A 356 -25.25 13.32 -4.22
C ILE A 356 -25.66 12.59 -5.50
N LEU A 357 -24.70 12.37 -6.39
CA LEU A 357 -24.94 11.69 -7.67
C LEU A 357 -25.48 10.27 -7.50
N LEU A 358 -24.92 9.48 -6.57
CA LEU A 358 -25.41 8.13 -6.29
C LEU A 358 -26.84 8.13 -5.75
N LEU A 359 -27.19 9.10 -4.90
CA LEU A 359 -28.54 9.23 -4.37
C LEU A 359 -29.54 9.58 -5.47
N GLU A 360 -29.15 10.40 -6.44
CA GLU A 360 -29.94 10.74 -7.62
C GLU A 360 -30.13 9.52 -8.54
N PHE A 361 -29.05 8.83 -8.91
CA PHE A 361 -29.13 7.60 -9.72
C PHE A 361 -30.03 6.53 -9.10
N ARG A 362 -29.93 6.32 -7.78
CA ARG A 362 -30.78 5.36 -7.08
C ARG A 362 -32.23 5.82 -7.10
N ARG A 363 -32.50 7.10 -6.85
CA ARG A 363 -33.87 7.65 -6.88
C ARG A 363 -34.53 7.46 -8.24
N GLU A 364 -33.84 7.71 -9.33
CA GLU A 364 -34.38 7.52 -10.68
C GLU A 364 -34.71 6.05 -10.99
N ARG A 365 -33.87 5.10 -10.57
CA ARG A 365 -34.17 3.66 -10.70
C ARG A 365 -35.37 3.23 -9.84
N TYR A 366 -35.62 3.86 -8.69
CA TYR A 366 -36.79 3.55 -7.85
C TYR A 366 -38.09 4.21 -8.31
N VAL A 367 -38.01 5.28 -9.13
CA VAL A 367 -39.19 5.96 -9.71
C VAL A 367 -39.59 5.36 -11.06
N GLY A 368 -38.67 4.66 -11.75
CA GLY A 368 -39.00 3.77 -12.87
C GLY A 368 -39.81 2.56 -12.40
N HIS A 369 -41.03 2.42 -12.91
CA HIS A 369 -42.00 1.39 -12.55
C HIS A 369 -41.41 -0.01 -12.36
N ILE A 370 -41.66 -0.59 -11.18
CA ILE A 370 -41.74 -2.05 -11.00
C ILE A 370 -42.92 -2.52 -11.86
N PRO A 371 -42.74 -3.28 -12.96
CA PRO A 371 -43.84 -4.04 -13.50
C PRO A 371 -44.12 -5.13 -12.47
N VAL A 372 -45.25 -5.00 -11.78
CA VAL A 372 -45.84 -6.12 -11.04
C VAL A 372 -46.14 -7.19 -12.09
N ILE A 373 -45.28 -8.20 -12.17
CA ILE A 373 -45.58 -9.42 -12.92
C ILE A 373 -46.57 -10.20 -12.05
N GLN A 374 -47.81 -10.31 -12.56
CA GLN A 374 -48.81 -11.27 -12.12
C GLN A 374 -48.42 -12.70 -12.51
#